data_AF-A0A8X6JEV0-F1
#
_entry.id   AF-A0A8X6JEV0-F1
#
_cell.length_a   1.000
_cell.length_b   1.000
_cell.length_c   1.000
_cell.angle_alpha   90.00
_cell.angle_beta   90.00
_cell.angle_gamma   90.00
#
_symmetry.space_group_name_H-M   'P 1'
#
loop_
_entity.id
_entity.type
_entity.pdbx_description
1 polymer ?
#
loop_
_entity_poly.entity_id
_entity_poly.type
_entity_poly.pdbx_seq_one_letter_code
_entity_poly.pdbx_strand_id
1 'polypeptide(L)'
;MFKLRYFPKSWKTAVIIPILKPGKDPTDPESYRHISLLPVLSKRAERIIFARLNGYLETQDILIPELHGFSSSSLHHPSTSPCR
;
A
#
# COMPACT_ATOMS: atom_id res chain seq x y z
N MET A 1 16.59 -7.30 -10.72
CA MET A 1 16.52 -6.22 -9.70
C MET A 1 17.40 -6.53 -8.49
N PHE A 2 17.03 -7.45 -7.58
CA PHE A 2 17.74 -7.63 -6.31
C PHE A 2 19.19 -8.10 -6.46
N LYS A 3 19.47 -9.08 -7.32
CA LYS A 3 20.85 -9.57 -7.57
C LYS A 3 21.74 -8.52 -8.23
N LEU A 4 21.16 -7.68 -9.09
CA LEU A 4 21.87 -6.62 -9.82
C LEU A 4 21.90 -5.29 -9.04
N ARG A 5 21.31 -5.24 -7.83
CA ARG A 5 21.16 -4.04 -6.99
C ARG A 5 20.65 -2.79 -7.74
N TYR A 6 19.92 -3.01 -8.83
CA TYR A 6 19.47 -1.97 -9.75
C TYR A 6 17.97 -2.08 -9.94
N PHE A 7 17.28 -0.94 -9.79
CA PHE A 7 15.87 -0.78 -10.08
C PHE A 7 15.73 0.25 -11.20
N PRO A 8 15.24 -0.14 -12.39
CA PRO A 8 15.14 0.74 -13.54
C PRO A 8 14.37 2.03 -13.25
N LYS A 9 14.85 3.17 -13.73
CA LYS A 9 14.16 4.47 -13.57
C LYS A 9 12.75 4.42 -14.14
N SER A 10 12.58 3.79 -15.31
CA SER A 10 11.28 3.62 -15.97
C SER A 10 10.25 2.88 -15.11
N TRP A 11 10.68 1.99 -14.21
CA TRP A 11 9.78 1.30 -13.30
C TRP A 11 9.40 2.17 -12.10
N LYS A 12 10.19 3.20 -11.75
CA LYS A 12 9.89 4.13 -10.63
C LYS A 12 9.05 5.31 -11.06
N THR A 13 9.00 5.60 -12.35
CA THR A 13 8.27 6.76 -12.88
C THR A 13 6.78 6.42 -12.96
N ALA A 14 5.97 7.18 -12.23
CA ALA A 14 4.52 7.07 -12.24
C ALA A 14 3.87 8.21 -13.02
N VAL A 15 2.70 7.94 -13.59
CA VAL A 15 1.80 8.98 -14.09
C VAL A 15 0.91 9.43 -12.94
N ILE A 16 0.86 10.73 -12.66
CA ILE A 16 0.03 11.30 -11.59
C ILE A 16 -1.32 11.70 -12.17
N ILE A 17 -2.40 11.15 -11.60
CA ILE A 17 -3.78 11.51 -11.96
C ILE A 17 -4.44 12.17 -10.75
N PRO A 18 -4.83 13.46 -10.84
CA PRO A 18 -5.61 14.12 -9.79
C PRO A 18 -7.08 13.69 -9.86
N ILE A 19 -7.66 13.29 -8.73
CA ILE A 19 -9.09 12.94 -8.60
C ILE A 19 -9.72 13.86 -7.57
N LEU A 20 -10.77 14.58 -7.97
CA LEU A 20 -11.48 15.51 -7.09
C LEU A 20 -12.09 14.77 -5.90
N LYS A 21 -11.89 15.28 -4.68
CA LYS A 21 -12.56 14.81 -3.47
C LYS A 21 -14.07 15.09 -3.60
N PRO A 22 -14.94 14.12 -3.24
CA PRO A 22 -16.38 14.35 -3.29
C PRO A 22 -16.79 15.58 -2.46
N GLY A 23 -17.62 16.45 -3.03
CA GLY A 23 -18.16 17.64 -2.35
C GLY A 23 -17.15 18.76 -2.09
N LYS A 24 -16.00 18.78 -2.78
CA LYS A 24 -14.98 19.84 -2.65
C LYS A 24 -14.94 20.74 -3.89
N ASP A 25 -14.41 21.95 -3.70
CA ASP A 25 -14.31 22.98 -4.72
C ASP A 25 -13.30 22.60 -5.83
N PRO A 26 -13.72 22.48 -7.11
CA PRO A 26 -12.81 22.14 -8.21
C PRO A 26 -11.73 23.19 -8.52
N THR A 27 -11.89 24.42 -8.02
CA THR A 27 -10.94 25.51 -8.27
C THR A 27 -9.77 25.53 -7.28
N ASP A 28 -9.94 24.86 -6.14
CA ASP A 28 -8.90 24.68 -5.12
C ASP A 28 -8.05 23.43 -5.43
N PRO A 29 -6.73 23.55 -5.69
CA PRO A 29 -5.84 22.42 -5.90
C PRO A 29 -5.85 21.40 -4.75
N GLU A 30 -6.07 21.83 -3.51
CA GLU A 30 -6.11 20.94 -2.33
C GLU A 30 -7.36 20.04 -2.32
N SER A 31 -8.35 20.33 -3.17
CA SER A 31 -9.53 19.49 -3.36
C SER A 31 -9.23 18.18 -4.08
N TYR A 32 -8.05 18.00 -4.67
CA TYR A 32 -7.71 16.78 -5.41
C TYR A 32 -6.91 15.78 -4.58
N ARG A 33 -7.09 14.49 -4.88
CA ARG A 33 -6.24 13.38 -4.41
C ARG A 33 -5.37 12.95 -5.58
N HIS A 34 -4.07 12.91 -5.37
CA HIS A 34 -3.16 12.42 -6.40
C HIS A 34 -3.09 10.89 -6.35
N ILE A 35 -3.33 10.22 -7.48
CA ILE A 35 -3.10 8.79 -7.64
C ILE A 35 -1.88 8.57 -8.53
N SER A 36 -0.90 7.81 -8.01
CA SER A 36 0.29 7.41 -8.75
C SER A 36 0.03 6.11 -9.53
N LEU A 37 -0.07 6.21 -10.85
CA LEU A 37 -0.13 5.05 -11.73
C LEU A 37 1.27 4.58 -12.09
N LEU A 38 1.73 3.57 -11.35
CA LEU A 38 3.00 2.89 -11.58
C LEU A 38 2.90 1.86 -12.72
N PRO A 39 3.99 1.63 -13.48
CA PRO A 39 4.10 0.54 -14.44
C PRO A 39 3.83 -0.82 -13.78
N VAL A 40 3.23 -1.75 -14.55
CA VAL A 40 2.88 -3.10 -14.08
C VAL A 40 4.07 -3.82 -13.43
N LEU A 41 5.27 -3.61 -13.97
CA LEU A 41 6.50 -4.22 -13.46
C LEU A 41 6.87 -3.70 -12.06
N SER A 42 6.63 -2.42 -11.76
CA SER A 42 6.80 -1.89 -10.40
C SER A 42 5.83 -2.54 -9.43
N LYS A 43 4.54 -2.55 -9.79
CA LYS A 43 3.49 -3.16 -8.96
C LYS A 43 3.78 -4.64 -8.69
N ARG A 44 4.32 -5.37 -9.66
CA ARG A 44 4.70 -6.77 -9.47
C ARG A 44 5.90 -6.91 -8.53
N ALA A 45 6.91 -6.05 -8.67
CA ALA A 45 8.06 -6.03 -7.78
C ALA A 45 7.64 -5.71 -6.33
N GLU A 46 6.78 -4.70 -6.14
CA GLU A 46 6.20 -4.33 -4.84
C GLU A 46 5.49 -5.51 -4.18
N ARG A 47 4.65 -6.26 -4.91
CA ARG A 47 3.97 -7.45 -4.38
C ARG A 47 4.94 -8.53 -3.90
N ILE A 48 6.04 -8.75 -4.62
CA ILE A 48 7.07 -9.73 -4.22
C ILE A 48 7.78 -9.27 -2.95
N ILE A 49 8.12 -7.99 -2.84
CA ILE A 49 8.76 -7.41 -1.65
C ILE A 49 7.80 -7.49 -0.46
N PHE A 50 6.56 -7.05 -0.66
CA PHE A 50 5.50 -7.07 0.34
C PHE A 50 5.29 -8.48 0.91
N ALA A 51 5.14 -9.49 0.04
CA ALA A 51 4.94 -10.87 0.49
C ALA A 51 6.08 -11.38 1.38
N ARG A 52 7.34 -11.06 1.03
CA ARG A 52 8.50 -11.46 1.83
C ARG A 52 8.59 -10.72 3.15
N LEU A 53 8.38 -9.40 3.12
CA LEU A 53 8.45 -8.56 4.30
C LEU A 53 7.33 -8.91 5.28
N ASN A 54 6.10 -9.04 4.77
CA ASN A 54 4.95 -9.38 5.59
C ASN A 54 5.11 -10.74 6.26
N GLY A 55 5.56 -11.76 5.52
CA GLY A 55 5.85 -13.07 6.12
C GLY A 55 6.93 -13.00 7.20
N TYR A 56 7.97 -12.18 7.01
CA TYR A 56 8.99 -11.98 8.06
C TYR A 56 8.40 -11.30 9.30
N LEU A 57 7.65 -10.21 9.12
CA LEU A 57 7.04 -9.45 10.23
C LEU A 57 6.09 -10.31 11.07
N GLU A 58 5.33 -11.21 10.43
CA GLU A 58 4.45 -12.17 11.10
C GLU A 58 5.24 -13.22 11.88
N THR A 59 6.27 -13.82 11.28
CA THR A 59 7.07 -14.87 11.96
C THR A 59 7.84 -14.35 13.16
N GLN A 60 8.14 -13.06 13.21
CA GLN A 60 8.91 -12.43 14.28
C GLN A 60 8.03 -11.66 15.29
N ASP A 61 6.69 -11.68 15.11
CA ASP A 61 5.73 -10.96 15.95
C ASP A 61 6.08 -9.47 16.14
N ILE A 62 6.55 -8.82 15.07
CA ILE A 62 7.01 -7.42 15.11
C ILE A 62 5.82 -6.44 15.06
N LEU A 63 4.66 -6.88 14.56
CA LEU A 63 3.51 -6.00 14.36
C LEU A 63 2.81 -5.70 15.69
N ILE A 64 2.53 -4.41 15.90
CA ILE A 64 1.80 -3.93 17.06
C ILE A 64 0.32 -4.40 16.97
N PRO A 65 -0.26 -4.99 18.03
CA PRO A 65 -1.62 -5.54 18.00
C PRO A 65 -2.72 -4.54 17.62
N GLU A 66 -2.55 -3.26 17.96
CA GLU A 66 -3.52 -2.19 17.70
C GLU A 66 -3.53 -1.72 16.22
N LEU A 67 -2.64 -2.25 15.37
CA LEU A 67 -2.58 -1.92 13.96
C LEU A 67 -3.63 -2.72 13.16
N HIS A 68 -4.83 -2.16 13.02
CA HIS A 68 -5.98 -2.84 12.40
C HIS A 68 -6.14 -2.64 10.87
N GLY A 69 -5.21 -1.97 10.20
CA GLY A 69 -5.41 -1.50 8.83
C GLY A 69 -4.69 -2.27 7.72
N PHE A 70 -3.64 -3.03 8.04
CA PHE A 70 -2.69 -3.53 7.03
C PHE A 70 -1.96 -4.82 7.46
N SER A 71 -2.44 -5.50 8.49
CA SER A 71 -1.95 -6.81 8.91
C SER A 71 -2.81 -7.92 8.30
N SER A 72 -2.23 -9.10 8.12
CA SER A 72 -3.00 -10.30 7.70
C SER A 72 -4.07 -10.68 8.72
N SER A 73 -3.84 -10.39 10.01
CA SER A 73 -4.81 -10.58 11.09
C SER A 73 -6.06 -9.72 10.94
N SER A 74 -6.01 -8.59 10.22
CA SER A 74 -7.20 -7.78 9.91
C SER A 74 -8.07 -8.34 8.77
N LEU A 75 -7.58 -9.31 7.97
CA LEU A 75 -8.40 -10.00 6.95
C LEU A 75 -9.19 -11.18 7.54
N HIS A 76 -8.76 -11.72 8.70
CA HIS A 76 -9.49 -12.69 9.49
C HIS A 76 -10.18 -11.95 10.64
N HIS A 77 -11.30 -11.27 10.34
CA HIS A 77 -12.29 -11.05 11.39
C HIS A 77 -13.13 -12.34 11.47
N PRO A 78 -12.91 -13.26 12.43
CA PRO A 78 -14.01 -14.10 12.86
C PRO A 78 -15.06 -13.14 13.39
N SER A 79 -16.28 -13.27 12.92
CA SER A 79 -17.42 -12.49 13.40
C SER A 79 -17.72 -12.83 14.86
N THR A 80 -16.89 -12.40 15.81
CA THR A 80 -17.18 -12.37 17.26
C THR A 80 -15.98 -11.85 18.04
N SER A 81 -16.06 -10.61 18.49
CA SER A 81 -15.51 -10.18 19.76
C SER A 81 -16.57 -9.28 20.40
N PRO A 82 -17.11 -9.62 21.58
CA PRO A 82 -18.16 -8.83 22.21
C PRO A 82 -17.56 -7.51 22.66
N CYS A 83 -18.21 -6.41 22.27
CA CYS A 83 -17.92 -5.08 22.78
C CYS A 83 -17.95 -5.12 24.31
N ARG A 84 -16.89 -4.64 24.94
CA ARG A 84 -16.92 -4.21 26.33
C ARG A 84 -17.30 -2.73 26.38
#